data_AF-A0A7C6A4B4-F1
#
_entry.id   AF-A0A7C6A4B4-F1
#
_cell.length_a   1.000
_cell.length_b   1.000
_cell.length_c   1.000
_cell.angle_alpha   90.00
_cell.angle_beta   90.00
_cell.angle_gamma   90.00
#
_symmetry.space_group_name_H-M   'P 1'
#
loop_
_entity.id
_entity.type
_entity.pdbx_description
1 polymer ?
#
loop_
_entity_poly.entity_id
_entity_poly.type
_entity_poly.pdbx_seq_one_letter_code
_entity_poly.pdbx_strand_id
1 'polypeptide(L)' 'MNLARSQALLARAARLIPGGVNSPVRAFRSVEGTPPFIVRGLGARLWDADGNSYIDYIGS' A
#
# COMPACT_ATOMS: atom_id res chain seq x y z
N MET A 1 2.49 -5.88 -12.09
CA MET A 1 1.92 -4.62 -11.57
C MET A 1 3.02 -3.59 -11.52
N ASN A 2 2.72 -2.32 -11.84
CA ASN A 2 3.64 -1.21 -11.60
C ASN A 2 3.40 -0.68 -10.18
N LEU A 3 4.46 -0.48 -9.37
CA LEU A 3 4.35 0.03 -8.00
C LEU A 3 5.27 1.23 -7.74
N ALA A 4 5.72 1.93 -8.80
CA ALA A 4 6.72 2.99 -8.69
C ALA A 4 6.28 4.15 -7.78
N ARG A 5 5.00 4.54 -7.83
CA ARG A 5 4.45 5.59 -6.95
C ARG A 5 4.31 5.08 -5.52
N SER A 6 3.83 3.86 -5.33
CA SER A 6 3.75 3.23 -4.00
C SER A 6 5.13 3.13 -3.33
N GLN A 7 6.17 2.78 -4.09
CA GLN A 7 7.56 2.77 -3.61
C GLN A 7 8.05 4.17 -3.20
N ALA A 8 7.79 5.19 -4.02
CA ALA A 8 8.18 6.57 -3.71
C ALA A 8 7.46 7.10 -2.46
N LEU A 9 6.16 6.78 -2.31
CA LEU A 9 5.37 7.15 -1.14
C LEU A 9 5.86 6.45 0.13
N LEU A 10 6.17 5.15 0.06
CA LEU A 10 6.74 4.41 1.18
C LEU A 10 8.11 4.97 1.61
N ALA A 11 8.98 5.27 0.65
CA ALA A 11 10.30 5.86 0.92
C ALA A 11 10.18 7.24 1.59
N ARG A 12 9.18 8.04 1.20
CA ARG A 12 8.86 9.31 1.88
C ARG A 12 8.30 9.06 3.28
N ALA A 13 7.35 8.15 3.44
CA ALA A 13 6.70 7.84 4.71
C ALA A 13 7.70 7.29 5.74
N ALA A 14 8.64 6.44 5.32
CA ALA A 14 9.66 5.85 6.19
C ALA A 14 10.60 6.88 6.84
N ARG A 15 10.69 8.09 6.29
CA ARG A 15 11.43 9.21 6.90
C ARG A 15 10.68 9.90 8.04
N LEU A 16 9.38 9.64 8.17
CA LEU A 16 8.48 10.37 9.08
C LEU A 16 7.75 9.44 10.06
N ILE A 17 7.50 8.19 9.66
CA ILE A 17 6.73 7.20 10.42
C ILE A 17 7.59 5.94 10.54
N PRO A 18 7.76 5.34 11.74
CA PRO A 18 8.53 4.11 11.90
C PRO A 18 8.05 3.00 10.96
N GLY A 19 8.94 2.51 10.10
CA GLY A 19 8.60 1.50 9.09
C GLY A 19 7.68 1.99 7.96
N GLY A 20 7.44 3.30 7.86
CA GLY A 20 6.61 3.92 6.83
C GLY A 20 5.10 3.71 6.99
N VAL A 21 4.64 3.19 8.14
CA VAL A 21 3.25 2.78 8.35
C VAL A 21 2.76 3.05 9.78
N ASN A 22 1.46 3.30 9.93
CA ASN A 22 0.82 3.52 11.23
C ASN A 22 0.37 2.23 11.95
N SER A 23 0.52 1.06 11.31
CA SER A 23 0.27 -0.25 11.91
C SER A 23 1.23 -1.28 11.32
N PRO A 24 1.93 -2.11 12.13
CA PRO A 24 3.02 -2.98 11.65
C PRO A 24 2.66 -3.90 10.49
N VAL A 25 1.44 -4.46 10.47
CA VAL A 25 0.98 -5.37 9.41
C VAL A 25 1.02 -4.73 8.02
N ARG A 26 0.85 -3.41 7.94
CA ARG A 26 0.84 -2.65 6.68
C ARG A 26 2.23 -2.54 6.04
N ALA A 27 3.31 -2.86 6.76
CA ALA A 27 4.67 -2.83 6.23
C ALA A 27 5.03 -4.06 5.39
N PHE A 28 4.13 -5.05 5.26
CA PHE A 28 4.33 -6.25 4.43
C PHE A 28 5.57 -7.10 4.80
N ARG A 29 6.10 -6.95 6.02
CA ARG A 29 7.33 -7.64 6.46
C ARG A 29 7.27 -9.16 6.36
N SER A 30 6.08 -9.76 6.48
CA SER A 30 5.88 -11.21 6.46
C SER A 30 5.72 -11.81 5.06
N VAL A 31 5.48 -10.99 4.04
CA VAL A 31 5.20 -11.44 2.67
C VAL A 31 6.18 -10.88 1.63
N GLU A 32 7.12 -10.04 2.08
CA GLU A 32 8.09 -9.33 1.26
C GLU A 32 7.45 -8.40 0.20
N GLY A 33 8.25 -7.55 -0.43
CA GLY A 33 7.79 -6.62 -1.46
C GLY A 33 7.29 -5.25 -0.95
N THR A 34 6.78 -4.45 -1.88
CA THR A 34 6.28 -3.09 -1.59
C THR A 34 4.78 -3.12 -1.30
N PRO A 35 4.31 -2.64 -0.13
CA PRO A 35 2.88 -2.46 0.11
C PRO A 35 2.29 -1.45 -0.89
N PRO A 36 1.20 -1.79 -1.60
CA PRO A 36 0.52 -0.84 -2.46
C PRO A 36 -0.09 0.28 -1.61
N PHE A 37 0.12 1.53 -2.01
CA PHE A 37 -0.53 2.67 -1.37
C PHE A 37 -1.94 2.83 -1.94
N ILE A 38 -2.95 2.36 -1.20
CA ILE A 38 -4.35 2.42 -1.61
C ILE A 38 -4.85 3.88 -1.55
N VAL A 39 -5.47 4.36 -2.65
CA VAL A 39 -5.96 5.74 -2.79
C VAL A 39 -7.46 5.84 -3.04
N ARG A 40 -8.11 4.74 -3.43
CA ARG A 40 -9.56 4.70 -3.68
C ARG A 40 -10.13 3.31 -3.38
N GLY A 41 -11.35 3.27 -2.86
CA GLY A 41 -12.17 2.06 -2.75
C GLY A 41 -13.59 2.28 -3.27
N LEU A 42 -14.22 1.23 -3.82
CA LEU A 42 -15.61 1.22 -4.28
C LEU A 42 -16.14 -0.22 -4.33
N GLY A 43 -17.14 -0.52 -3.51
CA GLY A 43 -17.64 -1.89 -3.35
C GLY A 43 -16.50 -2.82 -2.91
N ALA A 44 -16.41 -4.00 -3.55
CA ALA A 44 -15.36 -4.98 -3.27
C ALA A 44 -14.03 -4.70 -4.00
N ARG A 45 -13.76 -3.46 -4.43
CA ARG A 45 -12.55 -3.10 -5.18
C ARG A 45 -11.77 -1.96 -4.55
N LEU A 46 -10.45 -2.06 -4.62
CA LEU A 46 -9.50 -1.01 -4.25
C LEU A 46 -8.63 -0.65 -5.45
N TRP A 47 -8.13 0.58 -5.47
CA TRP A 47 -7.12 1.06 -6.40
C TRP A 47 -5.95 1.68 -5.64
N ASP A 48 -4.74 1.32 -6.05
CA ASP A 48 -3.52 1.93 -5.53
C ASP A 48 -3.13 3.22 -6.28
N ALA A 49 -2.09 3.89 -5.79
CA ALA A 49 -1.55 5.13 -6.37
C ALA A 49 -1.01 4.96 -7.80
N ASP A 50 -0.69 3.73 -8.19
CA ASP A 50 -0.19 3.34 -9.51
C ASP A 50 -1.33 3.00 -10.49
N GLY A 51 -2.57 2.95 -10.01
CA GLY A 51 -3.77 2.66 -10.80
C GLY A 51 -4.11 1.17 -10.90
N ASN A 52 -3.38 0.30 -10.22
CA ASN A 52 -3.72 -1.13 -10.18
C ASN A 52 -5.01 -1.33 -9.39
N SER A 53 -5.87 -2.24 -9.85
CA SER A 53 -7.11 -2.59 -9.16
C SER A 53 -7.03 -3.96 -8.49
N TYR A 54 -7.62 -4.08 -7.31
CA TYR A 54 -7.63 -5.29 -6.49
C TYR A 54 -9.08 -5.66 -6.15
N ILE A 55 -9.35 -6.96 -5.98
CA ILE A 55 -10.54 -7.40 -5.24
C ILE A 55 -10.16 -7.39 -3.76
N ASP A 56 -10.95 -6.71 -2.93
CA ASP A 56 -10.65 -6.55 -1.52
C ASP A 56 -11.19 -7.71 -0.69
N TYR A 57 -10.26 -8.53 -0.18
CA TYR A 57 -10.54 -9.59 0.79
C TYR A 57 -10.10 -9.23 2.21
N ILE A 58 -9.50 -8.06 2.40
CA ILE A 58 -9.08 -7.55 3.71
C ILE A 58 -10.22 -6.77 4.38
N GLY A 59 -11.05 -6.10 3.58
CA GLY A 59 -12.13 -5.22 4.06
C GLY A 59 -11.56 -3.88 4.55
N SER A 60 -10.76 -3.25 3.69
CA SER A 60 -9.95 -2.07 4.01
C SER A 60 -10.73 -0.77 4.10
#